data_AF-A0A3M1G6Q6-F1
#
_entry.id   AF-A0A3M1G6Q6-F1
#
_cell.length_a   1.000
_cell.length_b   1.000
_cell.length_c   1.000
_cell.angle_alpha   90.00
_cell.angle_beta   90.00
_cell.angle_gamma   90.00
#
_symmetry.space_group_name_H-M   'P 1'
#
loop_
_entity.id
_entity.type
_entity.pdbx_description
1 polymer ?
#
loop_
_entity_poly.entity_id
_entity_poly.type
_entity_poly.pdbx_seq_one_letter_code
_entity_poly.pdbx_strand_id
1 'polypeptide(L)'
;AVTDPDLAARVGNIRFHSATYRLFKLDGLESACEDYGQAVIYRGSVPHHPHRFVLDKHHDIETGRVFRVCGNTWRMLRDSRFGAHFDFIGDFSRHFGLFEGCGAAIPFDGDTPDAQAGCC
;
A
#
# COMPACT_ATOMS: atom_id res chain seq x y z
N ALA A 1 -6.54 -23.88 -2.44
CA ALA A 1 -7.48 -24.38 -3.47
C ALA A 1 -8.61 -25.13 -2.78
N VAL A 2 -9.81 -25.16 -3.36
CA VAL A 2 -10.90 -26.01 -2.85
C VAL A 2 -10.55 -27.47 -3.18
N THR A 3 -10.44 -28.32 -2.17
CA THR A 3 -10.00 -29.71 -2.33
C THR A 3 -11.14 -30.72 -2.34
N ASP A 4 -12.33 -30.30 -1.91
CA ASP A 4 -13.54 -31.11 -1.99
C ASP A 4 -14.02 -31.18 -3.45
N PRO A 5 -14.22 -32.37 -4.03
CA PRO A 5 -14.50 -32.54 -5.46
C PRO A 5 -15.88 -32.02 -5.86
N ASP A 6 -16.89 -32.18 -5.01
CA ASP A 6 -18.25 -31.72 -5.28
C ASP A 6 -18.30 -30.18 -5.25
N LEU A 7 -17.57 -29.57 -4.32
CA LEU A 7 -17.41 -28.11 -4.27
C LEU A 7 -16.54 -27.59 -5.42
N ALA A 8 -15.45 -28.28 -5.77
CA ALA A 8 -14.58 -27.88 -6.87
C ALA A 8 -15.33 -27.80 -8.21
N ALA A 9 -16.20 -28.78 -8.51
CA ALA A 9 -17.04 -28.77 -9.70
C ALA A 9 -18.04 -27.59 -9.73
N ARG A 10 -18.56 -27.19 -8.55
CA ARG A 10 -19.51 -26.07 -8.42
C ARG A 10 -18.85 -24.71 -8.58
N VAL A 11 -17.63 -24.54 -8.07
CA VAL A 11 -16.93 -23.24 -8.08
C VAL A 11 -16.11 -23.00 -9.36
N GLY A 12 -15.88 -24.04 -10.17
CA GLY A 12 -15.21 -23.93 -11.46
C GLY A 12 -13.85 -23.25 -11.37
N ASN A 13 -13.69 -22.10 -12.05
CA ASN A 13 -12.45 -21.33 -12.11
C ASN A 13 -12.34 -20.21 -11.04
N ILE A 14 -13.26 -20.16 -10.07
CA ILE A 14 -13.22 -19.16 -8.99
C ILE A 14 -12.01 -19.42 -8.07
N ARG A 15 -11.18 -18.38 -7.88
CA ARG A 15 -10.05 -18.40 -6.95
C ARG A 15 -10.46 -17.74 -5.63
N PHE A 16 -10.24 -18.45 -4.52
CA PHE A 16 -10.53 -17.97 -3.18
C PHE A 16 -9.24 -17.49 -2.51
N HIS A 17 -9.32 -16.33 -1.85
CA HIS A 17 -8.20 -15.72 -1.15
C HIS A 17 -8.60 -15.37 0.29
N SER A 18 -7.69 -15.59 1.24
CA SER A 18 -7.79 -15.03 2.58
C SER A 18 -6.98 -13.73 2.60
N ALA A 19 -7.65 -12.62 2.83
CA ALA A 19 -7.08 -11.28 2.73
C ALA A 19 -7.38 -10.45 3.97
N THR A 20 -6.39 -9.68 4.43
CA THR A 20 -6.56 -8.72 5.51
C THR A 20 -6.49 -7.31 4.94
N TYR A 21 -7.59 -6.58 5.03
CA TYR A 21 -7.68 -5.20 4.58
C TYR A 21 -7.62 -4.22 5.76
N ARG A 22 -7.00 -3.06 5.54
CA ARG A 22 -7.05 -1.92 6.46
C ARG A 22 -7.83 -0.80 5.78
N LEU A 23 -9.04 -0.52 6.27
CA LEU A 23 -9.89 0.54 5.72
C LEU A 23 -9.86 1.74 6.67
N PHE A 24 -9.46 2.89 6.14
CA PHE A 24 -9.45 4.15 6.88
C PHE A 24 -10.68 4.97 6.52
N LYS A 25 -11.36 5.49 7.54
CA LYS A 25 -12.42 6.49 7.36
C LYS A 25 -11.79 7.87 7.53
N LEU A 26 -11.47 8.52 6.43
CA LEU A 26 -10.87 9.86 6.38
C LEU A 26 -11.51 10.65 5.25
N ASP A 27 -11.77 11.94 5.49
CA ASP A 27 -12.23 12.85 4.45
C ASP A 27 -11.05 13.23 3.53
N GLY A 28 -11.34 13.46 2.24
CA GLY A 28 -10.33 13.90 1.28
C GLY A 28 -9.35 12.82 0.81
N LEU A 29 -9.67 11.53 0.99
CA LEU A 29 -8.99 10.45 0.25
C LEU A 29 -9.43 10.46 -1.21
N GLU A 30 -8.47 10.34 -2.10
CA GLU A 30 -8.65 10.31 -3.55
C GLU A 30 -8.74 8.86 -4.04
N SER A 31 -9.38 8.63 -5.19
CA SER A 31 -9.50 7.28 -5.77
C SER A 31 -8.17 6.75 -6.32
N ALA A 32 -7.24 7.64 -6.66
CA ALA A 32 -5.92 7.32 -7.20
C ALA A 32 -4.82 7.71 -6.20
N CYS A 33 -3.63 7.12 -6.36
CA CYS A 33 -2.45 7.53 -5.61
C CYS A 33 -1.83 8.77 -6.28
N GLU A 34 -2.17 9.96 -5.80
CA GLU A 34 -1.63 11.22 -6.32
C GLU A 34 -0.32 11.62 -5.61
N ASP A 35 0.63 12.21 -6.36
CA ASP A 35 1.92 12.70 -5.88
C ASP A 35 1.87 14.21 -5.61
N TYR A 36 2.15 14.59 -4.37
CA TYR A 36 2.28 15.99 -3.92
C TYR A 36 3.71 16.29 -3.44
N GLY A 37 4.70 15.45 -3.76
CA GLY A 37 6.08 15.59 -3.33
C GLY A 37 6.28 15.30 -1.83
N GLN A 38 5.41 14.49 -1.25
CA GLN A 38 5.35 14.24 0.18
C GLN A 38 6.23 13.06 0.61
N ALA A 39 6.71 13.13 1.85
CA ALA A 39 7.43 12.05 2.49
C ALA A 39 7.15 12.00 4.00
N VAL A 40 7.48 10.87 4.61
CA VAL A 40 7.39 10.65 6.05
C VAL A 40 8.69 10.07 6.61
N ILE A 41 8.91 10.23 7.91
CA ILE A 41 9.96 9.53 8.66
C ILE A 41 9.27 8.81 9.82
N TYR A 42 9.43 7.49 9.90
CA TYR A 42 8.94 6.75 11.05
C TYR A 42 9.84 6.96 12.27
N ARG A 43 9.26 7.30 13.41
CA ARG A 43 10.01 7.61 14.64
C ARG A 43 10.43 6.37 15.44
N GLY A 44 10.01 5.17 15.05
CA GLY A 44 10.31 3.95 15.82
C GLY A 44 9.51 3.80 17.12
N SER A 45 8.44 4.59 17.30
CA SER A 45 7.75 4.73 18.59
C SER A 45 6.50 3.86 18.75
N VAL A 46 6.12 3.05 17.75
CA VAL A 46 5.05 2.06 17.93
C VAL A 46 5.60 0.87 18.74
N PRO A 47 4.95 0.47 19.85
CA PRO A 47 5.39 -0.66 20.66
C PRO A 47 5.59 -1.93 19.82
N HIS A 48 6.65 -2.68 20.10
CA HIS A 48 7.06 -3.89 19.37
C HIS A 48 7.47 -3.69 17.91
N HIS A 49 7.48 -2.46 17.40
CA HIS A 49 7.90 -2.13 16.04
C HIS A 49 8.98 -1.03 16.01
N PRO A 50 10.11 -1.16 16.73
CA PRO A 50 11.09 -0.08 16.84
C PRO A 50 11.90 0.20 15.57
N HIS A 51 12.01 -0.78 14.67
CA HIS A 51 12.91 -0.71 13.50
C HIS A 51 12.20 -0.37 12.18
N ARG A 52 10.92 -0.74 12.06
CA ARG A 52 10.12 -0.51 10.85
C ARG A 52 8.63 -0.51 11.16
N PHE A 53 7.85 0.20 10.35
CA PHE A 53 6.39 0.16 10.35
C PHE A 53 5.88 -0.31 8.99
N VAL A 54 5.11 -1.41 8.98
CA VAL A 54 4.48 -1.94 7.77
C VAL A 54 3.01 -1.53 7.75
N LEU A 55 2.65 -0.62 6.83
CA LEU A 55 1.27 -0.17 6.67
C LEU A 55 0.43 -1.19 5.88
N ASP A 56 0.98 -1.66 4.76
CA ASP A 56 0.42 -2.66 3.85
C ASP A 56 1.54 -3.34 3.03
N LYS A 57 1.20 -4.08 1.97
CA LYS A 57 2.14 -4.83 1.12
C LYS A 57 3.23 -3.96 0.46
N HIS A 58 2.97 -2.67 0.23
CA HIS A 58 3.85 -1.77 -0.53
C HIS A 58 4.60 -0.77 0.36
N HIS A 59 4.22 -0.66 1.64
CA HIS A 59 4.73 0.37 2.54
C HIS A 59 5.45 -0.27 3.75
N ASP A 60 6.73 -0.61 3.58
CA ASP A 60 7.65 -0.98 4.65
C ASP A 60 8.58 0.21 4.96
N ILE A 61 8.32 0.91 6.06
CA ILE A 61 8.94 2.20 6.39
C ILE A 61 9.95 2.01 7.53
N GLU A 62 11.23 2.14 7.23
CA GLU A 62 12.32 2.05 8.23
C GLU A 62 12.34 3.26 9.18
N THR A 63 12.66 3.00 10.44
CA THR A 63 12.83 4.06 11.46
C THR A 63 13.96 5.01 11.08
N GLY A 64 13.70 6.31 11.18
CA GLY A 64 14.69 7.37 10.96
C GLY A 64 15.08 7.61 9.51
N ARG A 65 14.51 6.88 8.54
CA ARG A 65 14.71 7.12 7.10
C ARG A 65 13.54 7.87 6.50
N VAL A 66 13.85 8.76 5.56
CA VAL A 66 12.84 9.42 4.72
C VAL A 66 12.25 8.39 3.75
N PHE A 67 10.92 8.31 3.71
CA PHE A 67 10.17 7.44 2.82
C PHE A 67 9.12 8.26 2.06
N ARG A 68 9.19 8.26 0.73
CA ARG A 68 8.22 8.99 -0.11
C ARG A 68 6.86 8.31 -0.08
N VAL A 69 5.79 9.10 -0.07
CA VAL A 69 4.41 8.60 -0.02
C VAL A 69 3.50 9.41 -0.93
N CYS A 70 2.42 8.79 -1.41
CA CYS A 70 1.34 9.50 -2.07
C CYS A 70 0.48 10.27 -1.06
N GLY A 71 -0.37 11.17 -1.57
CA GLY A 71 -1.28 11.99 -0.76
C GLY A 71 -2.18 11.18 0.17
N ASN A 72 -2.73 10.06 -0.32
CA ASN A 72 -3.55 9.17 0.47
C ASN A 72 -2.80 8.56 1.66
N THR A 73 -1.62 7.97 1.42
CA THR A 73 -0.80 7.38 2.49
C THR A 73 -0.38 8.45 3.49
N TRP A 74 -0.05 9.65 3.03
CA TRP A 74 0.28 10.76 3.90
C TRP A 74 -0.89 11.12 4.84
N ARG A 75 -2.12 11.22 4.33
CA ARG A 75 -3.33 11.41 5.14
C ARG A 75 -3.60 10.24 6.08
N MET A 76 -3.48 9.00 5.61
CA MET A 76 -3.68 7.81 6.44
C MET A 76 -2.75 7.77 7.65
N LEU A 77 -1.49 8.20 7.47
CA LEU A 77 -0.52 8.29 8.55
C LEU A 77 -0.77 9.51 9.44
N ARG A 78 -0.99 10.70 8.86
CA ARG A 78 -1.12 11.96 9.61
C ARG A 78 -2.42 12.07 10.39
N ASP A 79 -3.54 11.74 9.74
CA ASP A 79 -4.88 12.05 10.21
C ASP A 79 -5.51 10.86 10.95
N SER A 80 -4.69 9.92 11.39
CA SER A 80 -5.10 8.78 12.22
C SER A 80 -4.25 8.67 13.48
N ARG A 81 -4.48 7.63 14.29
CA ARG A 81 -3.66 7.33 15.48
C ARG A 81 -2.16 7.20 15.19
N PHE A 82 -1.77 7.01 13.93
CA PHE A 82 -0.36 6.89 13.55
C PHE A 82 0.38 8.23 13.56
N GLY A 83 -0.30 9.37 13.54
CA GLY A 83 0.34 10.68 13.36
C GLY A 83 1.41 11.00 14.40
N ALA A 84 1.22 10.57 15.66
CA ALA A 84 2.20 10.77 16.72
C ALA A 84 3.52 10.01 16.50
N HIS A 85 3.53 9.02 15.61
CA HIS A 85 4.65 8.13 15.35
C HIS A 85 5.46 8.49 14.11
N PHE A 86 5.09 9.56 13.39
CA PHE A 86 5.74 9.98 12.16
C PHE A 86 6.07 11.46 12.16
N ASP A 87 7.18 11.81 11.52
CA ASP A 87 7.46 13.15 11.04
C ASP A 87 7.01 13.27 9.58
N PHE A 88 6.51 14.43 9.19
CA PHE A 88 5.90 14.67 7.88
C PHE A 88 6.66 15.75 7.13
N ILE A 89 6.92 15.50 5.84
CA ILE A 89 7.63 16.40 4.94
C ILE A 89 6.70 16.74 3.77
N GLY A 90 6.63 18.02 3.43
CA GLY A 90 5.77 18.54 2.35
C GLY A 90 4.33 18.82 2.79
N ASP A 91 3.52 19.25 1.83
CA ASP A 91 2.10 19.57 1.97
C ASP A 91 1.36 19.29 0.65
N PHE A 92 0.12 19.78 0.50
CA PHE A 92 -0.71 19.60 -0.70
C PHE A 92 -0.66 20.81 -1.65
N SER A 93 0.28 21.74 -1.48
CA SER A 93 0.31 23.01 -2.25
C SER A 93 0.67 22.83 -3.73
N ARG A 94 1.33 21.72 -4.09
CA ARG A 94 1.76 21.42 -5.46
C ARG A 94 1.51 19.96 -5.80
N HIS A 95 0.80 19.73 -6.90
CA HIS A 95 0.55 18.41 -7.47
C HIS A 95 1.56 18.09 -8.57
N PHE A 96 2.07 16.87 -8.58
CA PHE A 96 3.07 16.38 -9.54
C PHE A 96 2.53 15.28 -10.47
N GLY A 97 1.24 14.93 -10.36
CA GLY A 97 0.61 13.84 -11.12
C GLY A 97 0.44 12.57 -10.29
N LEU A 98 0.39 11.42 -10.97
CA LEU A 98 0.25 10.13 -10.31
C LEU A 98 1.55 9.70 -9.62
N PHE A 99 1.42 9.12 -8.43
CA PHE A 99 2.52 8.50 -7.71
C PHE A 99 2.84 7.14 -8.35
N GLU A 100 4.00 7.06 -9.01
CA GLU A 100 4.44 5.85 -9.70
C GLU A 100 4.55 4.64 -8.74
N GLY A 101 4.02 3.49 -9.17
CA GLY A 101 4.15 2.22 -8.45
C GLY A 101 3.19 2.04 -7.26
N CYS A 102 2.24 2.95 -7.02
CA CYS A 102 1.25 2.82 -5.96
C CYS A 102 -0.10 2.29 -6.50
N GLY A 103 -0.51 1.10 -6.05
CA GLY A 103 -1.91 0.66 -6.10
C GLY A 103 -2.46 0.07 -7.40
N ALA A 104 -1.67 -0.10 -8.46
CA ALA A 104 -2.17 -0.64 -9.73
C ALA A 104 -2.20 -2.19 -9.81
N ALA A 105 -1.43 -2.89 -8.96
CA ALA A 105 -1.33 -4.34 -9.01
C ALA A 105 -2.30 -5.00 -8.01
N ILE A 106 -3.19 -5.86 -8.49
CA ILE A 106 -4.02 -6.70 -7.62
C ILE A 106 -3.08 -7.72 -6.94
N PRO A 107 -3.09 -7.86 -5.59
CA PRO A 107 -2.10 -8.64 -4.87
C PRO A 107 -2.23 -10.15 -5.03
N PHE A 108 -3.20 -10.62 -5.84
CA PHE A 108 -3.59 -12.01 -6.02
C PHE A 108 -3.44 -12.51 -7.45
N ASP A 109 -3.02 -11.65 -8.38
CA ASP A 109 -2.58 -12.14 -9.67
C ASP A 109 -1.29 -12.94 -9.42
N GLY A 110 -1.36 -14.24 -9.72
CA GLY A 110 -0.19 -15.09 -9.71
C GLY A 110 0.75 -14.63 -10.81
N ASP A 111 2.05 -14.96 -10.67
CA ASP A 111 3.06 -14.65 -11.67
C ASP A 111 2.56 -15.06 -13.07
N THR A 112 2.07 -14.10 -13.85
CA THR A 112 2.10 -14.24 -15.30
C THR A 112 3.57 -14.19 -15.65
N PRO A 113 4.16 -15.26 -16.22
CA PRO A 113 5.52 -15.16 -16.71
C PRO A 113 5.56 -13.96 -17.65
N ASP A 114 6.43 -13.00 -17.35
CA ASP A 114 6.71 -11.87 -18.23
C ASP A 114 6.81 -12.43 -19.64
N ALA A 115 5.93 -11.96 -20.52
CA ALA A 115 6.07 -12.22 -21.94
C ALA A 115 7.44 -11.67 -22.30
N GLN A 116 8.40 -12.58 -22.52
CA GLN A 116 9.75 -12.28 -22.95
C GLN A 116 9.64 -11.28 -24.11
N ALA A 117 9.97 -10.03 -23.84
CA ALA A 117 10.10 -9.02 -24.87
C ALA A 117 11.22 -9.52 -25.78
N GLY A 118 10.86 -9.95 -26.99
CA GLY A 118 11.82 -10.36 -28.00
C GLY A 118 12.73 -9.17 -28.31
N CYS A 119 14.02 -9.35 -28.08
CA CYS A 119 15.04 -8.40 -28.51
C CYS A 119 15.23 -8.55 -30.03
N CYS A 120 15.16 -7.43 -30.76
CA CYS A 120 15.66 -7.32 -32.12
C CYS A 120 17.20 -7.28 -32.14
#